data_AF-A0A1I1ZVM1-F1
#
_entry.id   AF-A0A1I1ZVM1-F1
#
_cell.length_a   1.000
_cell.length_b   1.000
_cell.length_c   1.000
_cell.angle_alpha   90.00
_cell.angle_beta   90.00
_cell.angle_gamma   90.00
#
_symmetry.space_group_name_H-M   'P 1'
#
loop_
_entity.id
_entity.type
_entity.pdbx_description
1 polymer ?
#
loop_
_entity_poly.entity_id
_entity_poly.type
_entity_poly.pdbx_seq_one_letter_code
_entity_poly.pdbx_strand_id
1 'polypeptide(L)' 'MRFPSKEVVEELRKRYPVGTRVELVFMEDIKAPPIGTKGTVRGE' A
#
# COMPACT_ATOMS: atom_id res chain seq x y z
N MET A 1 -7.26 8.35 14.05
CA MET A 1 -6.70 7.50 12.97
C MET A 1 -6.13 6.26 13.63
N ARG A 2 -6.61 5.05 13.27
CA ARG A 2 -6.11 3.81 13.87
C ARG A 2 -4.85 3.41 13.12
N PHE A 3 -3.69 3.60 13.73
CA PHE A 3 -2.42 3.17 13.16
C PHE A 3 -2.24 1.66 13.39
N PRO A 4 -1.74 0.87 12.42
CA PRO A 4 -1.43 -0.54 12.63
C PRO A 4 -0.38 -0.75 13.74
N SER A 5 -0.31 -1.94 14.32
CA SER A 5 0.74 -2.25 15.30
C SER A 5 2.12 -2.33 14.63
N LYS A 6 3.19 -2.21 15.43
CA LYS A 6 4.57 -2.26 14.93
C LYS A 6 4.85 -3.56 14.17
N GLU A 7 4.36 -4.68 14.68
CA GLU A 7 4.55 -6.01 14.11
C GLU A 7 3.96 -6.09 12.69
N VAL A 8 2.75 -5.55 12.51
CA VAL A 8 2.08 -5.51 11.19
C VAL A 8 2.86 -4.64 10.22
N VAL A 9 3.32 -3.46 10.66
CA VAL A 9 4.11 -2.57 9.81
C VAL A 9 5.44 -3.23 9.39
N GLU A 10 6.11 -3.93 10.30
CA GLU A 10 7.36 -4.64 10.01
C GLU A 10 7.16 -5.80 9.03
N GLU A 11 6.07 -6.57 9.16
CA GLU A 11 5.74 -7.62 8.20
C GLU A 11 5.45 -7.04 6.81
N LEU A 12 4.68 -5.96 6.73
CA LEU A 12 4.35 -5.29 5.47
C LEU A 12 5.60 -4.73 4.78
N ARG A 13 6.52 -4.13 5.52
CA ARG A 13 7.80 -3.62 4.97
C ARG A 13 8.67 -4.75 4.40
N LYS A 14 8.67 -5.94 5.02
CA LYS A 14 9.37 -7.12 4.51
C LYS A 14 8.72 -7.68 3.25
N ARG A 15 7.37 -7.71 3.21
CA ARG A 15 6.61 -8.24 2.07
C ARG A 15 6.64 -7.28 0.87
N TYR A 16 6.62 -5.98 1.13
CA TYR A 16 6.54 -4.94 0.11
C TYR A 16 7.65 -3.89 0.33
N PRO A 17 8.92 -4.22 0.00
CA PRO A 17 10.03 -3.27 0.11
C PRO A 17 9.87 -2.07 -0.84
N VAL A 18 10.65 -1.01 -0.60
CA VAL A 18 10.72 0.15 -1.49
C VAL A 18 11.06 -0.28 -2.92
N GLY A 19 10.37 0.30 -3.89
CA GLY A 19 10.46 -0.07 -5.31
C GLY A 19 9.50 -1.17 -5.74
N THR A 20 8.81 -1.84 -4.81
CA THR A 20 7.80 -2.86 -5.16
C THR A 20 6.68 -2.24 -6.00
N ARG A 21 6.35 -2.89 -7.12
CA ARG A 21 5.19 -2.54 -7.94
C ARG A 21 3.93 -3.16 -7.32
N VAL A 22 2.92 -2.32 -7.15
CA VAL A 22 1.62 -2.70 -6.58
C VAL A 22 0.51 -2.30 -7.53
N GLU A 23 -0.66 -2.88 -7.37
CA GLU A 23 -1.86 -2.50 -8.10
C GLU A 23 -2.99 -2.15 -7.14
N LEU A 24 -3.83 -1.20 -7.54
CA LEU A 24 -5.01 -0.82 -6.79
C LEU A 24 -6.10 -1.90 -6.96
N VAL A 25 -6.30 -2.73 -5.94
CA VAL A 25 -7.35 -3.77 -5.96
C VAL A 25 -8.70 -3.24 -5.47
N PHE A 26 -8.68 -2.30 -4.52
CA PHE A 26 -9.87 -1.71 -3.93
C PHE A 26 -9.51 -0.39 -3.22
N MET A 27 -10.41 0.59 -3.27
CA MET A 27 -10.36 1.80 -2.48
C MET A 27 -11.78 2.36 -2.32
N GLU A 28 -12.20 2.55 -1.08
CA GLU A 28 -13.50 3.15 -0.75
C GLU A 28 -13.39 4.68 -0.80
N ASP A 29 -13.02 5.22 -1.96
CA ASP A 29 -12.92 6.66 -2.22
C ASP A 29 -13.45 6.96 -3.62
N ILE A 30 -14.35 7.95 -3.72
CA ILE A 30 -14.93 8.40 -5.00
C ILE A 30 -13.84 8.97 -5.94
N LYS A 31 -12.73 9.46 -5.38
CA LYS A 31 -11.58 10.00 -6.12
C LYS A 31 -10.50 8.95 -6.39
N ALA A 32 -10.75 7.68 -6.09
CA ALA A 32 -9.80 6.61 -6.36
C ALA A 32 -9.49 6.53 -7.87
N PRO A 33 -8.22 6.26 -8.24
CA PRO A 33 -7.90 5.81 -9.60
C PRO A 33 -8.67 4.53 -9.97
N PRO A 34 -8.74 4.16 -11.25
CA PRO A 34 -9.33 2.89 -11.66
C PRO A 34 -8.64 1.69 -11.01
N ILE A 35 -9.42 0.65 -10.70
CA ILE A 35 -8.90 -0.66 -10.26
C ILE A 35 -7.86 -1.16 -11.28
N GLY A 36 -6.75 -1.71 -10.79
CA GLY A 36 -5.60 -2.15 -11.59
C GLY A 36 -4.55 -1.05 -11.84
N THR A 37 -4.78 0.19 -11.39
CA THR A 37 -3.77 1.25 -11.47
C THR A 37 -2.51 0.83 -10.73
N LYS A 38 -1.36 0.87 -11.41
CA LYS A 38 -0.09 0.36 -10.87
C LYS A 38 0.77 1.45 -10.21
N GLY A 39 1.06 1.31 -8.92
CA GLY A 39 1.90 2.20 -8.13
C GLY A 39 3.24 1.59 -7.72
N THR A 40 4.12 2.41 -7.13
CA THR A 40 5.42 1.96 -6.60
C THR A 40 5.51 2.34 -5.13
N VAL A 41 5.88 1.40 -4.28
CA VAL A 41 6.12 1.65 -2.84
C VAL A 41 7.33 2.58 -2.70
N ARG A 42 7.15 3.74 -2.07
CA ARG A 42 8.23 4.73 -1.87
C ARG A 42 8.93 4.64 -0.52
N GLY A 43 8.20 4.26 0.54
CA GLY A 43 8.73 4.13 1.91
C GLY A 43 9.48 5.37 2.39
N GLU A 44 8.77 6.30 2.98
CA GLU A 44 9.38 7.41 3.74
C GLU A 44 9.64 7.03 5.21
#